data_AF-A0A8C0EK35-F1
#
_entry.id   AF-A0A8C0EK35-F1
#
_cell.length_a   1.000
_cell.length_b   1.000
_cell.length_c   1.000
_cell.angle_alpha   90.00
_cell.angle_beta   90.00
_cell.angle_gamma   90.00
#
_symmetry.space_group_name_H-M   'P 1'
#
loop_
_entity.id
_entity.type
_entity.pdbx_description
1 polymer ?
#
loop_
_entity_poly.entity_id
_entity_poly.type
_entity_poly.pdbx_seq_one_letter_code
_entity_poly.pdbx_strand_id
1 'polypeptide(L)'
;MEDTVELISWLERGAPTLLCWACLAWCTAGKGSRVGGGESPSLLPRRWSGCLCSVPGDLMGTALQNLDHLVQMPHGCGEQNMVLFAPIVYVLQYLEKTRQLTPEIKERATGFLRNGYQIQLQYQHPDGSYSEFGTKDEYGNTWLTAFVVKCFVQAKPYIFLDNRTIQAALTWLEFHQLPNGCFRNVGQLFHTAMKGGVDGEVPLAAYITAAYLEAGETPESPVVRKALGCIAPSLPKAASTYTQALLAYTFALAKDSQRTVICSLPFPGGQIHWSQTSYKPRPSTSPWSQPLSVDVELTAYVLLAVLSKPNVTESDLTTASGIVAWLTRQQNAYGGFASTQDTVVALQALAKYAALTYSTKGIAEVRVRSQRGFGRKFQVSYQNRLLVQEATLTEVPGKFSVQAHGSCCVFTRVGSHRPCCDNPLLIAFSNPKLSIATLFLIFSPRYTGKRSISNMVIVEVSLLSGFILAPGSGMSVRSLESGW
;
A
#
# COMPACT_ATOMS: atom_id res chain seq x y z
N MET A 1 -1.90 26.58 -24.62
CA MET A 1 -1.29 26.96 -23.34
C MET A 1 -0.29 25.87 -23.03
N GLU A 2 0.98 26.24 -23.09
CA GLU A 2 2.13 25.36 -22.89
C GLU A 2 2.44 25.30 -21.41
N ASP A 3 2.27 24.13 -20.82
CA ASP A 3 2.63 23.89 -19.42
C ASP A 3 4.07 23.36 -19.39
N THR A 4 5.03 24.24 -19.11
CA THR A 4 6.45 23.89 -18.97
C THR A 4 6.79 23.73 -17.49
N VAL A 5 7.22 22.54 -17.07
CA VAL A 5 7.77 22.32 -15.73
C VAL A 5 9.29 22.36 -15.80
N GLU A 6 9.90 23.38 -15.19
CA GLU A 6 11.35 23.48 -15.06
C GLU A 6 11.84 22.70 -13.82
N LEU A 7 12.75 21.76 -14.02
CA LEU A 7 13.51 21.13 -12.94
C LEU A 7 14.75 21.99 -12.63
N ILE A 8 14.72 22.74 -11.52
CA ILE A 8 15.84 23.58 -11.02
C ILE A 8 16.44 22.93 -9.76
N SER A 9 17.77 22.94 -9.65
CA SER A 9 18.52 22.26 -8.60
C SER A 9 19.16 23.23 -7.60
N TRP A 10 18.93 23.04 -6.29
CA TRP A 10 19.64 23.71 -5.19
C TRP A 10 19.90 22.74 -4.03
N LEU A 11 20.72 23.13 -3.04
CA LEU A 11 21.61 22.26 -2.26
C LEU A 11 21.48 22.59 -0.76
N GLU A 12 21.39 21.59 0.13
CA GLU A 12 21.71 21.73 1.55
C GLU A 12 22.27 20.43 2.14
N ARG A 13 23.25 20.54 3.05
CA ARG A 13 24.06 19.42 3.58
C ARG A 13 23.35 18.69 4.72
N GLY A 14 23.38 17.35 4.66
CA GLY A 14 23.21 16.45 5.81
C GLY A 14 21.83 15.79 5.96
N ALA A 15 21.61 14.65 5.30
CA ALA A 15 20.54 13.68 5.59
C ALA A 15 20.69 12.40 4.71
N PRO A 16 20.18 11.22 5.15
CA PRO A 16 20.55 9.90 4.62
C PRO A 16 19.91 9.54 3.26
N THR A 17 20.51 8.53 2.61
CA THR A 17 20.31 8.08 1.22
C THR A 17 18.91 7.56 0.87
N LEU A 18 18.40 7.93 -0.31
CA LEU A 18 17.12 7.50 -0.91
C LEU A 18 17.24 7.01 -2.35
N LEU A 19 16.32 6.13 -2.75
CA LEU A 19 15.85 6.00 -4.13
C LEU A 19 15.17 7.33 -4.52
N CYS A 20 15.85 8.15 -5.31
CA CYS A 20 15.28 9.39 -5.82
C CYS A 20 14.22 9.06 -6.88
N TRP A 21 12.99 9.55 -6.71
CA TRP A 21 11.96 9.52 -7.75
C TRP A 21 11.26 10.88 -7.83
N ALA A 22 11.23 11.49 -9.01
CA ALA A 22 10.37 12.63 -9.34
C ALA A 22 9.24 12.13 -10.24
N CYS A 23 7.98 12.37 -9.84
CA CYS A 23 6.81 11.90 -10.57
C CYS A 23 5.91 13.08 -10.98
N LEU A 24 5.63 13.19 -12.27
CA LEU A 24 4.70 14.14 -12.87
C LEU A 24 3.47 13.38 -13.36
N ALA A 25 2.29 13.94 -13.13
CA ALA A 25 1.02 13.36 -13.58
C ALA A 25 0.31 14.41 -14.43
N TRP A 26 -0.13 14.02 -15.63
CA TRP A 26 -0.92 14.86 -16.52
C TRP A 26 -2.22 14.16 -16.90
N CYS A 27 -3.34 14.85 -16.74
CA CYS A 27 -4.64 14.46 -17.26
C CYS A 27 -5.18 15.57 -18.14
N THR A 28 -5.22 15.36 -19.45
CA THR A 28 -5.76 16.34 -20.40
C THR A 28 -7.26 16.11 -20.59
N ALA A 29 -8.07 16.57 -19.64
CA ALA A 29 -9.50 16.74 -19.87
C ALA A 29 -9.71 17.93 -20.84
N GLY A 30 -10.67 17.82 -21.75
CA GLY A 30 -10.97 18.85 -22.75
C GLY A 30 -11.01 20.25 -22.13
N LYS A 31 -10.08 21.11 -22.58
CA LYS A 31 -9.89 22.53 -22.18
C LYS A 31 -9.69 22.75 -20.66
N GLY A 32 -8.46 22.48 -20.20
CA GLY A 32 -7.93 23.04 -18.95
C GLY A 32 -6.98 22.07 -18.25
N SER A 33 -5.67 22.19 -18.51
CA SER A 33 -4.63 21.42 -17.82
C SER A 33 -4.16 22.21 -16.60
N ARG A 34 -4.00 21.52 -15.46
CA ARG A 34 -3.52 22.09 -14.19
C ARG A 34 -2.15 21.47 -13.88
N VAL A 35 -1.13 22.30 -13.74
CA VAL A 35 0.27 21.89 -13.55
C VAL A 35 0.58 21.66 -12.08
N GLY A 36 1.04 20.46 -11.73
CA GLY A 36 1.76 20.21 -10.48
C GLY A 36 3.26 20.30 -10.72
N GLY A 37 3.89 21.38 -10.26
CA GLY A 37 5.36 21.51 -10.26
C GLY A 37 6.01 20.52 -9.30
N GLY A 38 7.16 19.98 -9.69
CA GLY A 38 7.98 19.10 -8.84
C GLY A 38 9.42 19.63 -8.80
N GLU A 39 9.90 19.93 -7.59
CA GLU A 39 11.28 20.36 -7.33
C GLU A 39 12.21 19.14 -7.11
N SER A 40 13.47 19.24 -7.55
CA SER A 40 14.49 18.19 -7.41
C SER A 40 15.85 18.78 -7.01
N PRO A 41 16.34 18.59 -5.77
CA PRO A 41 17.66 19.10 -5.33
C PRO A 41 18.88 18.21 -5.72
N SER A 42 20.07 18.83 -5.79
CA SER A 42 21.32 18.25 -6.34
C SER A 42 22.51 18.19 -5.35
N LEU A 43 23.20 17.04 -5.35
CA LEU A 43 24.67 16.85 -5.38
C LEU A 43 24.99 15.35 -5.17
N LEU A 44 25.72 14.69 -6.09
CA LEU A 44 25.99 13.25 -6.00
C LEU A 44 27.43 12.89 -6.48
N PRO A 45 28.18 12.00 -5.77
CA PRO A 45 29.54 11.60 -6.14
C PRO A 45 29.64 10.75 -7.43
N ARG A 46 30.86 10.70 -7.98
CA ARG A 46 31.31 10.26 -9.33
C ARG A 46 31.06 8.80 -9.75
N ARG A 47 30.17 8.04 -9.12
CA ARG A 47 29.88 6.65 -9.53
C ARG A 47 28.38 6.39 -9.47
N TRP A 48 27.71 6.54 -10.61
CA TRP A 48 26.32 6.12 -10.79
C TRP A 48 26.22 5.09 -11.90
N SER A 49 25.40 4.07 -11.64
CA SER A 49 24.72 3.29 -12.65
C SER A 49 23.46 4.08 -13.06
N GLY A 50 23.34 4.43 -14.34
CA GLY A 50 22.26 5.16 -15.05
C GLY A 50 21.04 5.75 -14.29
N CYS A 51 20.65 6.98 -14.66
CA CYS A 51 19.35 7.57 -14.32
C CYS A 51 18.30 7.17 -15.37
N LEU A 52 17.08 6.83 -14.94
CA LEU A 52 16.02 6.30 -15.79
C LEU A 52 14.77 7.17 -15.75
N CYS A 53 14.16 7.40 -16.91
CA CYS A 53 12.83 7.99 -17.02
C CYS A 53 11.85 6.89 -17.47
N SER A 54 10.79 6.68 -16.69
CA SER A 54 9.74 5.69 -16.92
C SER A 54 8.39 6.41 -17.13
N VAL A 55 7.65 6.04 -18.18
CA VAL A 55 6.36 6.63 -18.54
C VAL A 55 5.29 5.55 -18.50
N PRO A 56 4.64 5.32 -17.34
CA PRO A 56 3.46 4.47 -17.26
C PRO A 56 2.23 5.17 -17.84
N GLY A 57 1.49 4.44 -18.70
CA GLY A 57 0.21 4.89 -19.26
C GLY A 57 -1.01 4.53 -18.39
N ASP A 58 -0.78 3.85 -17.27
CA ASP A 58 -1.80 3.30 -16.41
C ASP A 58 -1.42 3.52 -14.93
N LEU A 59 -2.42 3.75 -14.07
CA LEU A 59 -2.21 4.02 -12.64
C LEU A 59 -1.53 2.87 -11.91
N MET A 60 -1.77 1.64 -12.37
CA MET A 60 -1.15 0.44 -11.86
C MET A 60 -0.12 -0.13 -12.83
N GLY A 61 0.32 0.62 -13.86
CA GLY A 61 1.29 0.14 -14.85
C GLY A 61 2.55 -0.47 -14.23
N THR A 62 3.14 0.19 -13.23
CA THR A 62 4.31 -0.34 -12.49
C THR A 62 4.00 -1.61 -11.70
N ALA A 63 2.83 -1.68 -11.06
CA ALA A 63 2.35 -2.84 -10.31
C ALA A 63 2.03 -4.04 -11.22
N LEU A 64 1.53 -3.76 -12.41
CA LEU A 64 1.13 -4.75 -13.41
C LEU A 64 2.32 -5.24 -14.25
N GLN A 65 3.34 -4.41 -14.48
CA GLN A 65 4.59 -4.85 -15.09
C GLN A 65 5.38 -5.76 -14.14
N ASN A 66 5.34 -5.45 -12.84
CA ASN A 66 5.92 -6.27 -11.79
C ASN A 66 4.89 -7.24 -11.18
N LEU A 67 3.95 -7.73 -12.00
CA LEU A 67 2.90 -8.62 -11.51
C LEU A 67 3.50 -9.82 -10.78
N ASP A 68 4.62 -10.36 -11.23
CA ASP A 68 5.29 -11.50 -10.58
C ASP A 68 5.77 -11.20 -9.16
N HIS A 69 6.11 -9.94 -8.85
CA HIS A 69 6.55 -9.51 -7.54
C HIS A 69 5.38 -9.03 -6.65
N LEU A 70 4.28 -8.58 -7.24
CA LEU A 70 3.09 -8.15 -6.48
C LEU A 70 2.07 -9.27 -6.29
N VAL A 71 1.99 -10.18 -7.26
CA VAL A 71 1.14 -11.37 -7.33
C VAL A 71 2.05 -12.59 -7.13
N GLN A 72 2.46 -12.78 -5.88
CA GLN A 72 3.25 -13.93 -5.46
C GLN A 72 2.34 -15.02 -4.89
N MET A 73 2.81 -16.27 -4.91
CA MET A 73 2.11 -17.37 -4.25
C MET A 73 2.04 -17.11 -2.73
N PRO A 74 0.84 -17.07 -2.14
CA PRO A 74 0.68 -16.93 -0.70
C PRO A 74 1.36 -18.07 0.06
N HIS A 75 2.03 -17.74 1.16
CA HIS A 75 2.78 -18.67 2.02
C HIS A 75 3.00 -18.06 3.41
N GLY A 76 3.60 -18.82 4.32
CA GLY A 76 3.90 -18.38 5.67
C GLY A 76 2.72 -18.54 6.63
N CYS A 77 2.76 -17.86 7.77
CA CYS A 77 1.71 -17.89 8.79
C CYS A 77 0.42 -17.20 8.30
N GLY A 78 -0.67 -17.30 9.06
CA GLY A 78 -1.98 -16.76 8.69
C GLY A 78 -1.97 -15.24 8.38
N GLU A 79 -1.06 -14.49 9.00
CA GLU A 79 -0.83 -13.08 8.70
C GLU A 79 -0.11 -12.91 7.35
N GLN A 80 1.04 -13.56 7.17
CA GLN A 80 1.87 -13.49 5.96
C GLN A 80 1.15 -13.98 4.69
N ASN A 81 0.34 -15.03 4.83
CA ASN A 81 -0.48 -15.53 3.73
C ASN A 81 -1.46 -14.45 3.24
N MET A 82 -2.09 -13.71 4.15
CA MET A 82 -3.02 -12.63 3.80
C MET A 82 -2.33 -11.39 3.21
N VAL A 83 -1.07 -11.13 3.59
CA VAL A 83 -0.23 -10.08 2.99
C VAL A 83 -0.10 -10.29 1.47
N LEU A 84 0.00 -11.55 1.05
CA LEU A 84 0.17 -11.93 -0.35
C LEU A 84 -1.17 -12.17 -1.05
N PHE A 85 -2.18 -12.66 -0.33
CA PHE A 85 -3.51 -12.91 -0.89
C PHE A 85 -4.24 -11.62 -1.28
N ALA A 86 -4.25 -10.62 -0.41
CA ALA A 86 -5.08 -9.43 -0.58
C ALA A 86 -4.72 -8.59 -1.83
N PRO A 87 -3.43 -8.29 -2.13
CA PRO A 87 -3.06 -7.56 -3.33
C PRO A 87 -3.57 -8.20 -4.64
N ILE A 88 -3.57 -9.54 -4.72
CA ILE A 88 -4.01 -10.28 -5.91
C ILE A 88 -5.48 -9.99 -6.22
N VAL A 89 -6.33 -9.94 -5.18
CA VAL A 89 -7.76 -9.64 -5.32
C VAL A 89 -7.97 -8.26 -5.93
N TYR A 90 -7.31 -7.23 -5.39
CA TYR A 90 -7.50 -5.85 -5.87
C TYR A 90 -6.86 -5.60 -7.23
N VAL A 91 -5.76 -6.30 -7.56
CA VAL A 91 -5.19 -6.32 -8.91
C VAL A 91 -6.16 -6.92 -9.92
N LEU A 92 -6.80 -8.05 -9.60
CA LEU A 92 -7.82 -8.65 -10.45
C LEU A 92 -9.03 -7.73 -10.65
N GLN A 93 -9.52 -7.10 -9.57
CA GLN A 93 -10.58 -6.11 -9.65
C GLN A 93 -10.19 -4.93 -10.56
N TYR A 94 -8.98 -4.40 -10.41
CA TYR A 94 -8.48 -3.33 -11.27
C TYR A 94 -8.50 -3.73 -12.74
N LEU A 95 -7.87 -4.87 -13.08
CA LEU A 95 -7.75 -5.35 -14.45
C LEU A 95 -9.11 -5.66 -15.08
N GLU A 96 -10.04 -6.23 -14.31
CA GLU A 96 -11.39 -6.52 -14.78
C GLU A 96 -12.17 -5.23 -15.06
N LYS A 97 -12.19 -4.28 -14.11
CA LYS A 97 -12.92 -3.01 -14.26
C LYS A 97 -12.34 -2.13 -15.36
N THR A 98 -11.05 -2.24 -15.62
CA THR A 98 -10.38 -1.54 -16.72
C THR A 98 -10.33 -2.34 -18.02
N ARG A 99 -11.03 -3.49 -18.12
CA ARG A 99 -11.06 -4.34 -19.33
C ARG A 99 -9.66 -4.65 -19.87
N GLN A 100 -8.73 -4.91 -18.96
CA GLN A 100 -7.33 -5.21 -19.19
C GLN A 100 -6.95 -6.61 -18.69
N LEU A 101 -7.91 -7.35 -18.11
CA LEU A 101 -7.71 -8.71 -17.63
C LEU A 101 -7.64 -9.71 -18.79
N THR A 102 -6.47 -10.31 -19.00
CA THR A 102 -6.31 -11.41 -19.96
C THR A 102 -6.63 -12.77 -19.32
N PRO A 103 -7.01 -13.79 -20.11
CA PRO A 103 -7.25 -15.14 -19.60
C PRO A 103 -6.06 -15.72 -18.84
N GLU A 104 -4.84 -15.48 -19.32
CA GLU A 104 -3.61 -16.02 -18.73
C GLU A 104 -3.35 -15.42 -17.34
N ILE A 105 -3.50 -14.10 -17.21
CA ILE A 105 -3.36 -13.42 -15.91
C ILE A 105 -4.46 -13.89 -14.95
N LYS A 106 -5.69 -14.04 -15.45
CA LYS A 106 -6.82 -14.52 -14.65
C LYS A 106 -6.59 -15.93 -14.12
N GLU A 107 -6.18 -16.86 -14.98
CA GLU A 107 -5.91 -18.25 -14.59
C GLU A 107 -4.80 -18.33 -13.54
N ARG A 108 -3.69 -17.64 -13.76
CA ARG A 108 -2.58 -17.62 -12.81
C ARG A 108 -2.97 -17.02 -11.45
N ALA A 109 -3.61 -15.85 -11.46
CA ALA A 109 -4.02 -15.16 -10.24
C ALA A 109 -5.09 -15.97 -9.47
N THR A 110 -6.05 -16.57 -10.16
CA THR A 110 -7.04 -17.46 -9.51
C THR A 110 -6.42 -18.73 -8.96
N GLY A 111 -5.38 -19.28 -9.60
CA GLY A 111 -4.57 -20.37 -9.06
C GLY A 111 -3.93 -20.01 -7.72
N PHE A 112 -3.30 -18.82 -7.63
CA PHE A 112 -2.73 -18.32 -6.37
C PHE A 112 -3.78 -18.04 -5.30
N LEU A 113 -4.93 -17.47 -5.66
CA LEU A 113 -6.03 -17.24 -4.71
C LEU A 113 -6.59 -18.57 -4.17
N ARG A 114 -6.78 -19.59 -5.01
CA ARG A 114 -7.23 -20.92 -4.54
C ARG A 114 -6.24 -21.52 -3.55
N ASN A 115 -4.94 -21.45 -3.85
CA ASN A 115 -3.90 -21.95 -2.96
C ASN A 115 -3.89 -21.16 -1.63
N GLY A 116 -3.83 -19.83 -1.70
CA GLY A 116 -3.84 -18.98 -0.51
C GLY A 116 -5.10 -19.13 0.35
N TYR A 117 -6.27 -19.40 -0.26
CA TYR A 117 -7.47 -19.75 0.48
C TYR A 117 -7.30 -21.07 1.25
N GLN A 118 -6.80 -22.13 0.61
CA GLN A 118 -6.56 -23.42 1.26
C GLN A 118 -5.53 -23.32 2.39
N ILE A 119 -4.48 -22.52 2.21
CA ILE A 119 -3.51 -22.22 3.27
C ILE A 119 -4.20 -21.49 4.41
N GLN A 120 -4.98 -20.44 4.12
CA GLN A 120 -5.62 -19.64 5.17
C GLN A 120 -6.59 -20.45 6.03
N LEU A 121 -7.28 -21.44 5.46
CA LEU A 121 -8.16 -22.34 6.21
C LEU A 121 -7.44 -23.13 7.30
N GLN A 122 -6.13 -23.39 7.15
CA GLN A 122 -5.33 -24.07 8.18
C GLN A 122 -5.14 -23.20 9.44
N TYR A 123 -5.34 -21.89 9.32
CA TYR A 123 -5.25 -20.92 10.40
C TYR A 123 -6.63 -20.55 10.98
N GLN A 124 -7.69 -21.23 10.55
CA GLN A 124 -9.03 -21.09 11.09
C GLN A 124 -9.20 -21.94 12.35
N HIS A 125 -9.80 -21.34 13.37
CA HIS A 125 -10.22 -22.02 14.59
C HIS A 125 -11.57 -22.71 14.43
N PRO A 126 -11.90 -23.71 15.28
CA PRO A 126 -13.20 -24.39 15.26
C PRO A 126 -14.41 -23.45 15.44
N ASP A 127 -14.21 -22.31 16.11
CA ASP A 127 -15.22 -21.28 16.33
C ASP A 127 -15.41 -20.32 15.13
N GLY A 128 -14.63 -20.52 14.06
CA GLY A 128 -14.69 -19.75 12.82
C GLY A 128 -13.69 -18.59 12.74
N SER A 129 -13.01 -18.26 13.84
CA SER A 129 -12.04 -17.16 13.91
C SER A 129 -10.69 -17.49 13.25
N TYR A 130 -9.88 -16.48 12.97
CA TYR A 130 -8.54 -16.63 12.42
C TYR A 130 -7.49 -16.05 13.36
N SER A 131 -6.32 -16.68 13.40
CA SER A 131 -5.15 -16.26 14.16
C SER A 131 -3.87 -16.46 13.34
N GLU A 132 -2.72 -16.03 13.83
CA GLU A 132 -1.47 -16.13 13.09
C GLU A 132 -1.01 -17.59 12.94
N PHE A 133 -1.11 -18.38 14.01
CA PHE A 133 -0.66 -19.78 14.04
C PHE A 133 -1.81 -20.78 14.13
N GLY A 134 -3.04 -20.34 13.91
CA GLY A 134 -4.23 -21.20 13.90
C GLY A 134 -4.50 -21.76 15.30
N THR A 135 -4.86 -23.04 15.36
CA THR A 135 -5.18 -23.72 16.64
C THR A 135 -3.98 -23.86 17.60
N LYS A 136 -2.79 -23.40 17.22
CA LYS A 136 -1.65 -23.26 18.15
C LYS A 136 -1.79 -22.04 19.06
N ASP A 137 -2.49 -21.01 18.59
CA ASP A 137 -2.86 -19.85 19.40
C ASP A 137 -4.06 -20.22 20.27
N GLU A 138 -4.13 -19.67 21.49
CA GLU A 138 -5.23 -19.98 22.41
C GLU A 138 -6.56 -19.35 21.95
N TYR A 139 -6.50 -18.21 21.26
CA TYR A 139 -7.67 -17.45 20.81
C TYR A 139 -7.48 -16.91 19.39
N GLY A 140 -8.59 -16.77 18.66
CA GLY A 140 -8.65 -15.98 17.44
C GLY A 140 -8.34 -14.50 17.65
N ASN A 141 -7.98 -13.83 16.56
CA ASN A 141 -7.70 -12.39 16.53
C ASN A 141 -8.84 -11.63 15.84
N THR A 142 -9.43 -10.64 16.51
CA THR A 142 -10.58 -9.90 15.94
C THR A 142 -10.25 -9.06 14.73
N TRP A 143 -9.06 -8.44 14.69
CA TRP A 143 -8.64 -7.67 13.53
C TRP A 143 -8.34 -8.59 12.33
N LEU A 144 -7.56 -9.66 12.53
CA LEU A 144 -7.19 -10.59 11.46
C LEU A 144 -8.43 -11.30 10.89
N THR A 145 -9.36 -11.72 11.75
CA THR A 145 -10.62 -12.35 11.33
C THR A 145 -11.42 -11.41 10.42
N ALA A 146 -11.56 -10.13 10.79
CA ALA A 146 -12.23 -9.15 9.95
C ALA A 146 -11.49 -8.88 8.63
N PHE A 147 -10.15 -8.85 8.65
CA PHE A 147 -9.33 -8.69 7.45
C PHE A 147 -9.47 -9.87 6.47
N VAL A 148 -9.48 -11.10 6.99
CA VAL A 148 -9.72 -12.32 6.21
C VAL A 148 -11.11 -12.29 5.57
N VAL A 149 -12.15 -11.97 6.35
CA VAL A 149 -13.52 -11.84 5.84
C VAL A 149 -13.59 -10.83 4.70
N LYS A 150 -13.04 -9.63 4.92
CA LYS A 150 -12.97 -8.58 3.91
C LYS A 150 -12.34 -9.08 2.61
N CYS A 151 -11.16 -9.69 2.68
CA CYS A 151 -10.47 -10.17 1.49
C CYS A 151 -11.20 -11.34 0.80
N PHE A 152 -11.77 -12.27 1.57
CA PHE A 152 -12.52 -13.40 1.02
C PHE A 152 -13.79 -12.95 0.29
N VAL A 153 -14.55 -12.02 0.88
CA VAL A 153 -15.71 -11.43 0.23
C VAL A 153 -15.33 -10.82 -1.12
N GLN A 154 -14.25 -10.05 -1.17
CA GLN A 154 -13.77 -9.40 -2.40
C GLN A 154 -13.24 -10.42 -3.45
N ALA A 155 -12.83 -11.62 -3.01
CA ALA A 155 -12.31 -12.69 -3.87
C ALA A 155 -13.41 -13.62 -4.44
N LYS A 156 -14.63 -13.63 -3.86
CA LYS A 156 -15.77 -14.45 -4.32
C LYS A 156 -16.06 -14.38 -5.83
N PRO A 157 -15.92 -13.24 -6.53
CA PRO A 157 -16.15 -13.19 -7.98
C PRO A 157 -15.15 -14.01 -8.81
N TYR A 158 -13.99 -14.34 -8.25
CA TYR A 158 -12.87 -14.95 -8.99
C TYR A 158 -12.64 -16.42 -8.63
N ILE A 159 -12.92 -16.80 -7.38
CA ILE A 159 -12.74 -18.17 -6.88
C ILE A 159 -13.93 -18.63 -6.05
N PHE A 160 -14.14 -19.95 -5.99
CA PHE A 160 -15.14 -20.52 -5.08
C PHE A 160 -14.65 -20.41 -3.63
N LEU A 161 -15.51 -19.88 -2.76
CA LEU A 161 -15.30 -19.75 -1.33
C LEU A 161 -16.55 -20.24 -0.62
N ASP A 162 -16.41 -21.12 0.37
CA ASP A 162 -17.55 -21.62 1.13
C ASP A 162 -18.13 -20.47 1.97
N ASN A 163 -19.41 -20.16 1.74
CA ASN A 163 -20.08 -19.09 2.47
C ASN A 163 -20.18 -19.41 3.97
N ARG A 164 -20.19 -20.70 4.36
CA ARG A 164 -20.20 -21.12 5.76
C ARG A 164 -18.95 -20.65 6.51
N THR A 165 -17.78 -20.68 5.86
CA THR A 165 -16.52 -20.20 6.44
C THR A 165 -16.60 -18.70 6.78
N ILE A 166 -17.15 -17.91 5.86
CA ILE A 166 -17.27 -16.46 6.02
C ILE A 166 -18.32 -16.14 7.10
N GLN A 167 -19.45 -16.83 7.08
CA GLN A 167 -20.50 -16.64 8.07
C GLN A 167 -20.05 -17.03 9.48
N ALA A 168 -19.30 -18.13 9.64
CA ALA A 168 -18.74 -18.52 10.94
C ALA A 168 -17.82 -17.42 11.51
N ALA A 169 -16.95 -16.84 10.68
CA ALA A 169 -16.07 -15.74 11.08
C ALA A 169 -16.87 -14.47 11.46
N LEU A 170 -17.93 -14.13 10.71
CA LEU A 170 -18.82 -13.02 11.05
C LEU A 170 -19.55 -13.27 12.37
N THR A 171 -20.19 -14.43 12.56
CA THR A 171 -20.87 -14.80 13.81
C THR A 171 -19.93 -14.73 15.01
N TRP A 172 -18.67 -15.15 14.85
CA TRP A 172 -17.68 -15.02 15.91
C TRP A 172 -17.33 -13.56 16.22
N LEU A 173 -17.21 -12.69 15.21
CA LEU A 173 -17.02 -11.25 15.42
C LEU A 173 -18.22 -10.62 16.15
N GLU A 174 -19.45 -11.01 15.80
CA GLU A 174 -20.66 -10.57 16.50
C GLU A 174 -20.67 -10.98 17.98
N PHE A 175 -20.22 -12.20 18.29
CA PHE A 175 -20.10 -12.68 19.67
C PHE A 175 -19.17 -11.79 20.52
N HIS A 176 -18.16 -11.18 19.90
CA HIS A 176 -17.25 -10.23 20.54
C HIS A 176 -17.71 -8.77 20.52
N GLN A 177 -18.95 -8.50 20.09
CA GLN A 177 -19.55 -7.17 20.20
C GLN A 177 -19.92 -6.86 21.66
N LEU A 178 -19.51 -5.68 22.12
CA LEU A 178 -19.77 -5.15 23.46
C LEU A 178 -21.18 -4.56 23.57
N PRO A 179 -21.73 -4.39 24.79
CA PRO A 179 -23.06 -3.78 24.99
C PRO A 179 -23.19 -2.36 24.44
N ASN A 180 -22.09 -1.60 24.37
CA ASN A 180 -22.05 -0.26 23.76
C ASN A 180 -22.08 -0.30 22.21
N GLY A 181 -21.98 -1.49 21.60
CA GLY A 181 -21.99 -1.72 20.16
C GLY A 181 -20.60 -1.80 19.51
N CYS A 182 -19.53 -1.42 20.21
CA CYS A 182 -18.16 -1.60 19.73
C CYS A 182 -17.71 -3.07 19.84
N PHE A 183 -16.49 -3.38 19.44
CA PHE A 183 -15.97 -4.74 19.43
C PHE A 183 -14.77 -4.88 20.38
N ARG A 184 -14.70 -6.02 21.07
CA ARG A 184 -13.56 -6.34 21.94
C ARG A 184 -12.33 -6.65 21.08
N ASN A 185 -11.18 -6.07 21.43
CA ASN A 185 -9.91 -6.46 20.84
C ASN A 185 -9.41 -7.73 21.56
N VAL A 186 -9.47 -8.89 20.90
CA VAL A 186 -9.00 -10.18 21.43
C VAL A 186 -7.98 -10.79 20.47
N GLY A 187 -7.12 -11.65 21.02
CA GLY A 187 -6.01 -12.27 20.32
C GLY A 187 -4.74 -11.42 20.31
N GLN A 188 -3.62 -12.04 19.97
CA GLN A 188 -2.35 -11.37 19.74
C GLN A 188 -2.14 -11.20 18.24
N LEU A 189 -1.51 -10.10 17.84
CA LEU A 189 -1.11 -9.83 16.45
C LEU A 189 0.37 -9.47 16.47
N PHE A 190 1.22 -10.26 15.83
CA PHE A 190 2.66 -10.01 15.89
C PHE A 190 3.09 -9.01 14.79
N HIS A 191 2.44 -9.01 13.62
CA HIS A 191 2.62 -7.97 12.62
C HIS A 191 1.69 -6.76 12.83
N THR A 192 1.97 -5.92 13.84
CA THR A 192 1.20 -4.67 14.03
C THR A 192 1.27 -3.72 12.83
N ALA A 193 2.24 -3.89 11.92
CA ALA A 193 2.30 -3.14 10.66
C ALA A 193 1.15 -3.49 9.71
N MET A 194 0.61 -4.72 9.78
CA MET A 194 -0.59 -5.11 9.04
C MET A 194 -1.84 -4.46 9.62
N LYS A 195 -1.89 -4.23 10.93
CA LYS A 195 -3.00 -3.51 11.58
C LYS A 195 -3.14 -2.06 11.09
N GLY A 196 -2.05 -1.49 10.56
CA GLY A 196 -2.02 -0.09 10.14
C GLY A 196 -2.25 0.85 11.32
N GLY A 197 -3.02 1.92 11.09
CA GLY A 197 -3.43 2.87 12.12
C GLY A 197 -4.59 2.44 13.02
N VAL A 198 -5.14 1.22 12.85
CA VAL A 198 -6.30 0.75 13.62
C VAL A 198 -5.88 0.47 15.06
N ASP A 199 -5.85 1.49 15.91
CA ASP A 199 -5.51 1.35 17.32
C ASP A 199 -6.59 1.94 18.24
N GLY A 200 -6.96 1.18 19.27
CA GLY A 200 -8.11 1.47 20.13
C GLY A 200 -9.45 0.91 19.64
N GLU A 201 -10.47 1.08 20.47
CA GLU A 201 -11.80 0.47 20.33
C GLU A 201 -12.57 1.03 19.13
N VAL A 202 -12.56 2.36 18.94
CA VAL A 202 -13.32 3.02 17.87
C VAL A 202 -12.80 2.68 16.47
N PRO A 203 -11.48 2.76 16.16
CA PRO A 203 -10.98 2.36 14.85
C PRO A 203 -11.23 0.87 14.56
N LEU A 204 -11.07 0.00 15.56
CA LEU A 204 -11.34 -1.43 15.39
C LEU A 204 -12.82 -1.67 15.07
N ALA A 205 -13.73 -1.01 15.78
CA ALA A 205 -15.15 -1.11 15.51
C ALA A 205 -15.50 -0.59 14.12
N ALA A 206 -14.91 0.53 13.67
CA ALA A 206 -15.10 1.05 12.33
C ALA A 206 -14.60 0.06 11.26
N TYR A 207 -13.41 -0.53 11.46
CA TYR A 207 -12.83 -1.52 10.55
C TYR A 207 -13.70 -2.77 10.41
N ILE A 208 -14.16 -3.34 11.53
CA ILE A 208 -15.05 -4.50 11.54
C ILE A 208 -16.39 -4.16 10.87
N THR A 209 -16.95 -2.99 11.18
CA THR A 209 -18.20 -2.52 10.55
C THR A 209 -18.06 -2.38 9.03
N ALA A 210 -16.93 -1.85 8.56
CA ALA A 210 -16.63 -1.79 7.13
C ALA A 210 -16.56 -3.19 6.50
N ALA A 211 -15.98 -4.18 7.18
CA ALA A 211 -15.95 -5.56 6.70
C ALA A 211 -17.37 -6.18 6.57
N TYR A 212 -18.27 -5.94 7.52
CA TYR A 212 -19.69 -6.34 7.42
C TYR A 212 -20.38 -5.66 6.23
N LEU A 213 -20.23 -4.35 6.08
CA LEU A 213 -20.85 -3.59 4.98
C LEU A 213 -20.30 -4.04 3.62
N GLU A 214 -19.00 -4.32 3.52
CA GLU A 214 -18.40 -4.90 2.31
C GLU A 214 -18.90 -6.32 2.03
N ALA A 215 -19.19 -7.12 3.07
CA ALA A 215 -19.79 -8.45 2.96
C ALA A 215 -21.22 -8.45 2.43
N GLY A 216 -21.86 -7.27 2.34
CA GLY A 216 -23.23 -7.11 1.87
C GLY A 216 -24.27 -6.95 2.98
N GLU A 217 -23.83 -6.85 4.24
CA GLU A 217 -24.73 -6.63 5.37
C GLU A 217 -25.36 -5.23 5.29
N THR A 218 -26.62 -5.10 5.68
CA THR A 218 -27.32 -3.81 5.60
C THR A 218 -27.07 -2.95 6.85
N PRO A 219 -27.14 -1.61 6.73
CA PRO A 219 -27.02 -0.70 7.87
C PRO A 219 -28.04 -0.94 9.00
N GLU A 220 -29.20 -1.54 8.65
CA GLU A 220 -30.28 -1.85 9.57
C GLU A 220 -30.05 -3.14 10.38
N SER A 221 -29.12 -3.98 9.95
CA SER A 221 -28.78 -5.22 10.67
C SER A 221 -28.40 -4.92 12.12
N PRO A 222 -28.80 -5.75 13.10
CA PRO A 222 -28.55 -5.46 14.51
C PRO A 222 -27.09 -5.19 14.83
N VAL A 223 -26.17 -5.95 14.23
CA VAL A 223 -24.72 -5.82 14.45
C VAL A 223 -24.21 -4.49 13.92
N VAL A 224 -24.50 -4.16 12.65
CA VAL A 224 -24.04 -2.92 12.02
C VAL A 224 -24.67 -1.70 12.68
N ARG A 225 -25.97 -1.72 12.97
CA ARG A 225 -26.67 -0.61 13.62
C ARG A 225 -26.09 -0.28 14.99
N LYS A 226 -25.79 -1.31 15.81
CA LYS A 226 -25.12 -1.14 17.12
C LYS A 226 -23.71 -0.57 16.94
N ALA A 227 -22.95 -1.08 15.99
CA ALA A 227 -21.58 -0.63 15.74
C ALA A 227 -21.52 0.82 15.24
N LEU A 228 -22.40 1.19 14.30
CA LEU A 228 -22.59 2.57 13.86
C LEU A 228 -22.98 3.48 15.03
N GLY A 229 -23.84 3.00 15.93
CA GLY A 229 -24.20 3.68 17.17
C GLY A 229 -23.01 3.90 18.12
N CYS A 230 -22.06 2.97 18.18
CA CYS A 230 -20.86 3.11 19.00
C CYS A 230 -19.86 4.12 18.42
N ILE A 231 -19.69 4.13 17.09
CA ILE A 231 -18.66 4.96 16.45
C ILE A 231 -19.15 6.38 16.12
N ALA A 232 -20.47 6.60 15.95
CA ALA A 232 -21.04 7.91 15.61
C ALA A 232 -20.74 9.04 16.63
N PRO A 233 -20.77 8.80 17.96
CA PRO A 233 -20.41 9.84 18.95
C PRO A 233 -18.98 10.34 18.84
N SER A 234 -18.10 9.59 18.16
CA SER A 234 -16.71 10.01 17.94
C SER A 234 -16.59 11.09 16.86
N LEU A 235 -17.66 11.43 16.13
CA LEU A 235 -17.65 12.51 15.13
C LEU A 235 -18.11 13.85 15.71
N PRO A 236 -17.47 14.99 15.35
CA PRO A 236 -16.27 15.15 14.52
C PRO A 236 -14.96 15.05 15.32
N LYS A 237 -15.02 14.85 16.64
CA LYS A 237 -13.90 14.98 17.59
C LYS A 237 -13.07 13.70 17.73
N ALA A 238 -12.95 12.87 16.69
CA ALA A 238 -12.21 11.62 16.83
C ALA A 238 -10.73 11.94 17.14
N ALA A 239 -10.12 11.14 18.01
CA ALA A 239 -8.81 11.41 18.59
C ALA A 239 -7.68 11.53 17.57
N SER A 240 -7.85 10.98 16.36
CA SER A 240 -6.84 11.05 15.31
C SER A 240 -7.41 11.20 13.90
N THR A 241 -6.62 11.82 13.01
CA THR A 241 -6.94 11.97 11.58
C THR A 241 -7.18 10.62 10.92
N TYR A 242 -6.41 9.59 11.29
CA TYR A 242 -6.61 8.21 10.85
C TYR A 242 -8.01 7.69 11.18
N THR A 243 -8.43 7.85 12.44
CA THR A 243 -9.76 7.42 12.88
C THR A 243 -10.84 8.16 12.09
N GLN A 244 -10.67 9.45 11.83
CA GLN A 244 -11.64 10.22 11.04
C GLN A 244 -11.79 9.69 9.61
N ALA A 245 -10.69 9.37 8.92
CA ALA A 245 -10.74 8.83 7.56
C ALA A 245 -11.41 7.45 7.50
N LEU A 246 -11.09 6.56 8.47
CA LEU A 246 -11.71 5.24 8.54
C LEU A 246 -13.21 5.33 8.85
N LEU A 247 -13.61 6.25 9.75
CA LEU A 247 -15.02 6.55 10.01
C LEU A 247 -15.70 7.11 8.75
N ALA A 248 -15.06 8.02 8.02
CA ALA A 248 -15.56 8.56 6.76
C ALA A 248 -15.91 7.44 5.78
N TYR A 249 -14.98 6.50 5.61
CA TYR A 249 -15.16 5.37 4.72
C TYR A 249 -16.31 4.46 5.20
N THR A 250 -16.35 4.15 6.49
CA THR A 250 -17.38 3.30 7.09
C THR A 250 -18.78 3.89 6.93
N PHE A 251 -18.95 5.21 7.19
CA PHE A 251 -20.23 5.89 6.99
C PHE A 251 -20.61 6.03 5.51
N ALA A 252 -19.63 6.17 4.62
CA ALA A 252 -19.87 6.16 3.17
C ALA A 252 -20.42 4.79 2.72
N LEU A 253 -19.84 3.69 3.20
CA LEU A 253 -20.36 2.34 2.97
C LEU A 253 -21.77 2.15 3.54
N ALA A 254 -22.06 2.73 4.71
CA ALA A 254 -23.39 2.71 5.33
C ALA A 254 -24.42 3.62 4.63
N LYS A 255 -24.03 4.33 3.56
CA LYS A 255 -24.85 5.29 2.80
C LYS A 255 -25.37 6.46 3.66
N ASP A 256 -24.68 6.80 4.74
CA ASP A 256 -25.01 7.92 5.60
C ASP A 256 -24.34 9.20 5.07
N SER A 257 -25.03 9.92 4.20
CA SER A 257 -24.49 11.10 3.51
C SER A 257 -24.13 12.25 4.48
N GLN A 258 -24.87 12.42 5.58
CA GLN A 258 -24.59 13.48 6.55
C GLN A 258 -23.28 13.24 7.29
N ARG A 259 -23.06 12.01 7.78
CA ARG A 259 -21.85 11.65 8.53
C ARG A 259 -20.63 11.47 7.60
N THR A 260 -20.85 11.08 6.34
CA THR A 260 -19.79 11.02 5.33
C THR A 260 -19.21 12.40 5.03
N VAL A 261 -20.05 13.42 4.86
CA VAL A 261 -19.60 14.79 4.54
C VAL A 261 -18.76 15.38 5.66
N ILE A 262 -19.16 15.17 6.93
CA ILE A 262 -18.43 15.66 8.12
C ILE A 262 -17.01 15.10 8.18
N CYS A 263 -16.80 13.85 7.75
CA CYS A 263 -15.50 13.20 7.78
C CYS A 263 -14.66 13.40 6.50
N SER A 264 -15.31 13.81 5.40
CA SER A 264 -14.68 14.02 4.09
C SER A 264 -14.34 15.49 3.78
N LEU A 265 -14.45 16.39 4.76
CA LEU A 265 -14.08 17.79 4.58
C LEU A 265 -12.62 17.88 4.11
N PRO A 266 -12.31 18.67 3.08
CA PRO A 266 -10.94 18.97 2.73
C PRO A 266 -10.27 19.62 3.94
N PHE A 267 -9.21 19.01 4.44
CA PHE A 267 -8.45 19.59 5.55
C PHE A 267 -7.84 20.93 5.08
N PRO A 268 -7.70 21.91 6.00
CA PRO A 268 -7.43 23.29 5.65
C PRO A 268 -6.22 23.46 4.72
N GLY A 269 -6.40 24.20 3.62
CA GLY A 269 -5.31 24.64 2.74
C GLY A 269 -5.21 23.96 1.37
N GLY A 270 -6.19 23.14 0.95
CA GLY A 270 -6.16 22.50 -0.37
C GLY A 270 -5.10 21.39 -0.49
N GLN A 271 -4.67 20.83 0.64
CA GLN A 271 -3.75 19.70 0.67
C GLN A 271 -4.42 18.44 0.11
N ILE A 272 -3.67 17.70 -0.71
CA ILE A 272 -4.13 16.53 -1.49
C ILE A 272 -3.77 15.20 -0.77
N HIS A 273 -3.05 15.28 0.35
CA HIS A 273 -2.65 14.14 1.16
C HIS A 273 -2.78 14.48 2.65
N TRP A 274 -2.90 13.44 3.49
CA TRP A 274 -3.13 13.58 4.92
C TRP A 274 -1.99 12.94 5.71
N SER A 275 -1.66 13.53 6.85
CA SER A 275 -0.68 12.97 7.80
C SER A 275 -1.21 12.97 9.23
N GLN A 276 -0.81 11.95 9.99
CA GLN A 276 -1.19 11.80 11.40
C GLN A 276 -0.51 12.84 12.32
N THR A 277 0.62 13.42 11.91
CA THR A 277 1.41 14.32 12.76
C THR A 277 1.00 15.77 12.50
N SER A 278 0.35 16.42 13.47
CA SER A 278 0.11 17.86 13.47
C SER A 278 1.45 18.61 13.48
N TYR A 279 1.76 19.23 12.36
CA TYR A 279 2.82 20.20 12.07
C TYR A 279 3.64 20.69 13.29
N LYS A 280 4.77 20.03 13.58
CA LYS A 280 6.01 20.76 13.92
C LYS A 280 6.94 20.56 12.73
N PRO A 281 7.27 21.61 11.96
CA PRO A 281 8.34 21.48 10.98
C PRO A 281 9.58 21.10 11.76
N ARG A 282 10.08 19.88 11.58
CA ARG A 282 11.40 19.54 12.10
C ARG A 282 12.37 20.56 11.50
N PRO A 283 13.28 21.17 12.28
CA PRO A 283 14.27 22.12 11.76
C PRO A 283 15.29 21.49 10.78
N SER A 284 15.10 20.22 10.42
CA SER A 284 15.92 19.47 9.48
C SER A 284 15.13 18.22 9.09
N THR A 285 14.33 18.31 8.02
CA THR A 285 13.89 17.12 7.30
C THR A 285 13.80 17.48 5.83
N SER A 286 14.79 16.97 5.11
CA SER A 286 14.84 16.85 3.67
C SER A 286 13.47 16.61 3.01
N PRO A 287 13.20 17.22 1.83
CA PRO A 287 12.04 16.90 0.96
C PRO A 287 11.92 15.43 0.55
N TRP A 288 12.89 14.59 0.92
CA TRP A 288 13.02 13.20 0.50
C TRP A 288 12.52 12.18 1.53
N SER A 289 11.87 12.55 2.63
CA SER A 289 11.31 11.52 3.52
C SER A 289 10.15 10.78 2.84
N GLN A 290 10.21 9.45 2.74
CA GLN A 290 8.99 8.68 2.46
C GLN A 290 7.93 9.07 3.50
N PRO A 291 6.69 9.38 3.09
CA PRO A 291 5.63 9.56 4.06
C PRO A 291 5.50 8.29 4.89
N LEU A 292 5.08 8.44 6.14
CA LEU A 292 4.85 7.27 6.99
C LEU A 292 3.83 6.37 6.28
N SER A 293 4.01 5.06 6.32
CA SER A 293 3.04 4.09 5.76
C SER A 293 1.58 4.40 6.15
N VAL A 294 1.39 4.92 7.37
CA VAL A 294 0.11 5.38 7.91
C VAL A 294 -0.52 6.52 7.07
N ASP A 295 0.28 7.42 6.50
CA ASP A 295 -0.19 8.56 5.70
C ASP A 295 -0.75 8.08 4.33
N VAL A 296 -0.13 7.04 3.75
CA VAL A 296 -0.63 6.38 2.53
C VAL A 296 -1.96 5.69 2.81
N GLU A 297 -2.02 4.91 3.89
CA GLU A 297 -3.24 4.21 4.32
C GLU A 297 -4.39 5.19 4.60
N LEU A 298 -4.11 6.23 5.39
CA LEU A 298 -5.04 7.31 5.72
C LEU A 298 -5.60 7.98 4.46
N THR A 299 -4.70 8.39 3.56
CA THR A 299 -5.06 9.06 2.31
C THR A 299 -5.89 8.14 1.39
N ALA A 300 -5.57 6.84 1.38
CA ALA A 300 -6.35 5.84 0.64
C ALA A 300 -7.76 5.63 1.21
N TYR A 301 -7.94 5.65 2.55
CA TYR A 301 -9.28 5.62 3.15
C TYR A 301 -10.10 6.87 2.81
N VAL A 302 -9.49 8.05 2.79
CA VAL A 302 -10.18 9.27 2.34
C VAL A 302 -10.64 9.13 0.89
N LEU A 303 -9.77 8.63 0.00
CA LEU A 303 -10.14 8.35 -1.38
C LEU A 303 -11.31 7.35 -1.45
N LEU A 304 -11.26 6.26 -0.69
CA LEU A 304 -12.35 5.29 -0.63
C LEU A 304 -13.65 5.91 -0.12
N ALA A 305 -13.60 6.78 0.89
CA ALA A 305 -14.78 7.48 1.41
C ALA A 305 -15.42 8.36 0.33
N VAL A 306 -14.61 9.16 -0.38
CA VAL A 306 -15.08 10.03 -1.49
C VAL A 306 -15.72 9.20 -2.60
N LEU A 307 -15.09 8.08 -3.00
CA LEU A 307 -15.57 7.24 -4.09
C LEU A 307 -16.71 6.28 -3.68
N SER A 308 -16.98 6.13 -2.39
CA SER A 308 -18.07 5.29 -1.86
C SER A 308 -19.34 6.06 -1.53
N LYS A 309 -19.36 7.37 -1.79
CA LYS A 309 -20.58 8.17 -1.66
C LYS A 309 -21.68 7.61 -2.57
N PRO A 310 -22.97 7.66 -2.16
CA PRO A 310 -24.08 7.20 -2.98
C PRO A 310 -24.14 7.88 -4.36
N ASN A 311 -23.86 9.19 -4.39
CA ASN A 311 -23.81 10.00 -5.59
C ASN A 311 -22.44 10.66 -5.70
N VAL A 312 -21.54 10.08 -6.50
CA VAL A 312 -20.21 10.65 -6.78
C VAL A 312 -20.35 11.73 -7.84
N THR A 313 -19.97 12.97 -7.50
CA THR A 313 -20.04 14.12 -8.41
C THR A 313 -18.77 14.29 -9.24
N GLU A 314 -18.81 15.11 -10.30
CA GLU A 314 -17.62 15.46 -11.08
C GLU A 314 -16.58 16.21 -10.22
N SER A 315 -17.03 17.03 -9.26
CA SER A 315 -16.14 17.65 -8.27
C SER A 315 -15.46 16.61 -7.37
N ASP A 316 -16.18 15.57 -6.94
CA ASP A 316 -15.58 14.48 -6.16
C ASP A 316 -14.50 13.74 -6.97
N LEU A 317 -14.77 13.47 -8.25
CA LEU A 317 -13.77 12.86 -9.16
C LEU A 317 -12.56 13.76 -9.40
N THR A 318 -12.78 15.07 -9.44
CA THR A 318 -11.68 16.06 -9.56
C THR A 318 -10.80 16.03 -8.32
N THR A 319 -11.39 16.04 -7.11
CA THR A 319 -10.65 15.88 -5.85
C THR A 319 -9.94 14.53 -5.79
N ALA A 320 -10.64 13.44 -6.15
CA ALA A 320 -10.08 12.09 -6.18
C ALA A 320 -8.88 11.99 -7.13
N SER A 321 -8.91 12.65 -8.30
CA SER A 321 -7.78 12.63 -9.24
C SER A 321 -6.50 13.21 -8.65
N GLY A 322 -6.61 14.26 -7.83
CA GLY A 322 -5.49 14.80 -7.06
C GLY A 322 -4.93 13.76 -6.09
N ILE A 323 -5.81 13.15 -5.28
CA ILE A 323 -5.41 12.17 -4.24
C ILE A 323 -4.70 10.97 -4.89
N VAL A 324 -5.28 10.48 -5.98
CA VAL A 324 -4.73 9.39 -6.79
C VAL A 324 -3.36 9.76 -7.35
N ALA A 325 -3.21 10.97 -7.90
CA ALA A 325 -1.93 11.45 -8.39
C ALA A 325 -0.87 11.48 -7.27
N TRP A 326 -1.24 11.79 -6.03
CA TRP A 326 -0.31 11.69 -4.90
C TRP A 326 0.01 10.24 -4.54
N LEU A 327 -0.99 9.35 -4.44
CA LEU A 327 -0.80 7.93 -4.13
C LEU A 327 0.12 7.24 -5.15
N THR A 328 -0.06 7.50 -6.44
CA THR A 328 0.80 6.93 -7.48
C THR A 328 2.27 7.34 -7.34
N ARG A 329 2.57 8.48 -6.70
CA ARG A 329 3.95 8.91 -6.41
C ARG A 329 4.60 8.12 -5.28
N GLN A 330 3.78 7.55 -4.39
CA GLN A 330 4.27 6.80 -3.23
C GLN A 330 4.55 5.32 -3.54
N GLN A 331 4.23 4.86 -4.76
CA GLN A 331 4.54 3.49 -5.17
C GLN A 331 6.05 3.24 -5.21
N ASN A 332 6.47 2.11 -4.68
CA ASN A 332 7.84 1.62 -4.77
C ASN A 332 8.17 1.11 -6.19
N ALA A 333 9.39 0.63 -6.42
CA ALA A 333 9.85 0.16 -7.73
C ALA A 333 9.04 -1.03 -8.28
N TYR A 334 8.42 -1.80 -7.39
CA TYR A 334 7.64 -3.00 -7.71
C TYR A 334 6.12 -2.71 -7.77
N GLY A 335 5.71 -1.45 -7.63
CA GLY A 335 4.30 -1.03 -7.65
C GLY A 335 3.51 -1.29 -6.36
N GLY A 336 4.14 -1.78 -5.30
CA GLY A 336 3.59 -1.80 -3.94
C GLY A 336 3.87 -0.50 -3.19
N PHE A 337 3.50 -0.44 -1.91
CA PHE A 337 3.74 0.70 -1.02
C PHE A 337 4.70 0.30 0.12
N ALA A 338 4.73 1.04 1.23
CA ALA A 338 5.73 0.87 2.28
C ALA A 338 5.40 -0.29 3.25
N SER A 339 4.13 -0.70 3.35
CA SER A 339 3.68 -1.83 4.18
C SER A 339 2.62 -2.69 3.47
N THR A 340 2.10 -3.69 4.17
CA THR A 340 0.99 -4.50 3.67
C THR A 340 -0.31 -3.71 3.63
N GLN A 341 -0.65 -3.05 4.74
CA GLN A 341 -1.96 -2.45 4.92
C GLN A 341 -2.15 -1.24 4.00
N ASP A 342 -1.11 -0.41 3.87
CA ASP A 342 -1.14 0.72 2.94
C ASP A 342 -1.25 0.26 1.48
N THR A 343 -0.55 -0.82 1.11
CA THR A 343 -0.63 -1.42 -0.23
C THR A 343 -2.04 -1.93 -0.49
N VAL A 344 -2.63 -2.68 0.43
CA VAL A 344 -3.96 -3.25 0.26
C VAL A 344 -5.03 -2.17 0.09
N VAL A 345 -5.06 -1.18 1.00
CA VAL A 345 -6.07 -0.11 0.94
C VAL A 345 -5.84 0.81 -0.26
N ALA A 346 -4.59 1.12 -0.61
CA ALA A 346 -4.27 1.93 -1.78
C ALA A 346 -4.67 1.22 -3.08
N LEU A 347 -4.37 -0.08 -3.23
CA LEU A 347 -4.80 -0.87 -4.39
C LEU A 347 -6.33 -0.94 -4.48
N GLN A 348 -7.03 -1.15 -3.36
CA GLN A 348 -8.49 -1.09 -3.31
C GLN A 348 -9.02 0.27 -3.79
N ALA A 349 -8.42 1.37 -3.31
CA ALA A 349 -8.82 2.72 -3.67
C ALA A 349 -8.55 3.04 -5.16
N LEU A 350 -7.39 2.64 -5.69
CA LEU A 350 -7.01 2.80 -7.09
C LEU A 350 -7.91 1.97 -8.02
N ALA A 351 -8.25 0.73 -7.63
CA ALA A 351 -9.21 -0.10 -8.36
C ALA A 351 -10.59 0.53 -8.42
N LYS A 352 -11.07 1.08 -7.29
CA LYS A 352 -12.36 1.77 -7.24
C LYS A 352 -12.36 3.05 -8.08
N TYR A 353 -11.29 3.84 -8.02
CA TYR A 353 -11.15 5.05 -8.85
C TYR A 353 -11.14 4.72 -10.34
N ALA A 354 -10.36 3.70 -10.73
CA ALA A 354 -10.27 3.27 -12.11
C ALA A 354 -11.62 2.76 -12.62
N ALA A 355 -12.38 2.03 -11.81
CA ALA A 355 -13.73 1.58 -12.19
C ALA A 355 -14.69 2.75 -12.54
N LEU A 356 -14.48 3.93 -11.94
CA LEU A 356 -15.31 5.12 -12.17
C LEU A 356 -14.78 6.04 -13.27
N THR A 357 -13.48 6.00 -13.57
CA THR A 357 -12.82 6.94 -14.49
C THR A 357 -12.28 6.30 -15.77
N TYR A 358 -12.35 4.98 -15.86
CA TYR A 358 -11.80 4.23 -16.99
C TYR A 358 -12.40 4.66 -18.34
N SER A 359 -11.51 4.90 -19.30
CA SER A 359 -11.82 5.20 -20.69
C SER A 359 -10.94 4.36 -21.62
N THR A 360 -11.54 3.80 -22.68
CA THR A 360 -10.85 3.15 -23.80
C THR A 360 -10.39 4.15 -24.86
N LYS A 361 -10.81 5.41 -24.75
CA LYS A 361 -10.50 6.49 -25.69
C LYS A 361 -9.35 7.33 -25.14
N GLY A 362 -8.42 7.67 -26.01
CA GLY A 362 -7.38 8.66 -25.76
C GLY A 362 -5.99 8.17 -26.16
N ILE A 363 -5.22 9.08 -26.74
CA ILE A 363 -3.82 8.90 -27.11
C ILE A 363 -3.07 10.08 -26.52
N ALA A 364 -1.90 9.83 -25.96
CA ALA A 364 -1.00 10.86 -25.47
C ALA A 364 0.43 10.62 -25.93
N GLU A 365 1.07 11.68 -26.39
CA GLU A 365 2.48 11.72 -26.68
C GLU A 365 3.21 12.44 -25.54
N VAL A 366 4.18 11.78 -24.92
CA VAL A 366 5.09 12.38 -23.94
C VAL A 366 6.45 12.60 -24.58
N ARG A 367 6.96 13.82 -24.55
CA ARG A 367 8.27 14.21 -25.05
C ARG A 367 9.17 14.60 -23.89
N VAL A 368 10.30 13.92 -23.75
CA VAL A 368 11.35 14.23 -22.77
C VAL A 368 12.54 14.80 -23.53
N ARG A 369 12.98 16.01 -23.19
CA ARG A 369 14.08 16.71 -23.86
C ARG A 369 15.08 17.25 -22.86
N SER A 370 16.36 17.27 -23.20
CA SER A 370 17.38 18.03 -22.47
C SER A 370 17.76 19.30 -23.23
N GLN A 371 18.46 20.20 -22.54
CA GLN A 371 19.04 21.38 -23.18
C GLN A 371 20.27 21.06 -24.06
N ARG A 372 20.89 19.88 -23.92
CA ARG A 372 22.14 19.52 -24.63
C ARG A 372 21.95 18.52 -25.77
N GLY A 373 20.70 18.21 -26.14
CA GLY A 373 20.36 17.49 -27.37
C GLY A 373 19.65 16.15 -27.17
N PHE A 374 19.62 15.60 -25.96
CA PHE A 374 18.80 14.42 -25.65
C PHE A 374 17.32 14.70 -25.94
N GLY A 375 16.67 13.76 -26.65
CA GLY A 375 15.25 13.83 -26.95
C GLY A 375 14.66 12.43 -27.10
N ARG A 376 13.61 12.14 -26.33
CA ARG A 376 12.83 10.90 -26.44
C ARG A 376 11.34 11.22 -26.53
N LYS A 377 10.63 10.40 -27.29
CA LYS A 377 9.17 10.46 -27.44
C LYS A 377 8.59 9.12 -27.02
N PHE A 378 7.50 9.18 -26.27
CA PHE A 378 6.72 8.04 -25.81
C PHE A 378 5.30 8.23 -26.31
N GLN A 379 4.72 7.17 -26.86
CA GLN A 379 3.34 7.16 -27.34
C GLN A 379 2.54 6.24 -26.43
N VAL A 380 1.55 6.79 -25.75
CA VAL A 380 0.68 6.09 -24.82
C VAL A 380 -0.72 6.03 -25.41
N SER A 381 -1.23 4.82 -25.53
CA SER A 381 -2.54 4.49 -26.07
C SER A 381 -3.17 3.39 -25.22
N TYR A 382 -4.44 3.09 -25.46
CA TYR A 382 -5.10 1.96 -24.80
C TYR A 382 -4.36 0.62 -24.97
N GLN A 383 -3.73 0.37 -26.13
CA GLN A 383 -3.07 -0.91 -26.43
C GLN A 383 -1.77 -1.11 -25.64
N ASN A 384 -1.10 -0.03 -25.24
CA ASN A 384 0.22 -0.09 -24.60
C ASN A 384 0.27 0.64 -23.25
N ARG A 385 -0.88 0.97 -22.65
CA ARG A 385 -0.95 1.69 -21.36
C ARG A 385 -0.39 0.89 -20.18
N LEU A 386 -0.49 -0.44 -20.22
CA LEU A 386 0.09 -1.35 -19.22
C LEU A 386 1.62 -1.46 -19.32
N LEU A 387 2.18 -1.13 -20.49
CA LEU A 387 3.61 -1.17 -20.71
C LEU A 387 4.23 0.10 -20.14
N VAL A 388 5.07 -0.05 -19.12
CA VAL A 388 5.93 1.04 -18.67
C VAL A 388 7.04 1.22 -19.69
N GLN A 389 7.08 2.40 -20.31
CA GLN A 389 8.09 2.73 -21.31
C GLN A 389 9.24 3.46 -20.65
N GLU A 390 10.49 3.02 -20.87
CA GLU A 390 11.65 3.57 -20.16
C GLU A 390 12.73 4.09 -21.10
N ALA A 391 13.45 5.12 -20.66
CA ALA A 391 14.64 5.62 -21.33
C ALA A 391 15.72 6.06 -20.33
N THR A 392 16.96 5.63 -20.58
CA THR A 392 18.12 6.10 -19.82
C THR A 392 18.44 7.55 -20.17
N LEU A 393 18.55 8.38 -19.15
CA LEU A 393 18.96 9.77 -19.28
C LEU A 393 20.50 9.83 -19.33
N THR A 394 21.05 10.15 -20.50
CA THR A 394 22.50 10.11 -20.75
C THR A 394 23.24 11.37 -20.33
N GLU A 395 22.53 12.48 -20.11
CA GLU A 395 23.10 13.80 -19.80
C GLU A 395 22.92 14.19 -18.33
N VAL A 396 23.30 13.30 -17.43
CA VAL A 396 23.19 13.52 -15.97
C VAL A 396 24.55 13.91 -15.38
N PRO A 397 24.66 15.02 -14.64
CA PRO A 397 23.59 15.96 -14.25
C PRO A 397 23.18 16.93 -15.38
N GLY A 398 21.88 17.19 -15.52
CA GLY A 398 21.33 18.07 -16.56
C GLY A 398 19.86 18.42 -16.33
N LYS A 399 19.38 19.48 -16.99
CA LYS A 399 17.96 19.88 -16.98
C LYS A 399 17.20 19.16 -18.08
N PHE A 400 16.09 18.56 -17.72
CA PHE A 400 15.16 17.91 -18.65
C PHE A 400 13.80 18.61 -18.59
N SER A 401 13.17 18.79 -19.76
CA SER A 401 11.79 19.21 -19.89
C SER A 401 10.94 18.03 -20.35
N VAL A 402 9.75 17.90 -19.77
CA VAL A 402 8.77 16.87 -20.11
C VAL A 402 7.49 17.55 -20.58
N GLN A 403 7.03 17.21 -21.77
CA GLN A 403 5.82 17.77 -22.39
C GLN A 403 4.87 16.64 -22.77
N ALA A 404 3.61 16.72 -22.35
CA ALA A 404 2.59 15.75 -22.71
C ALA A 404 1.50 16.40 -23.57
N HIS A 405 1.13 15.77 -24.69
CA HIS A 405 0.04 16.21 -25.57
C HIS A 405 -0.90 15.05 -25.85
N GLY A 406 -2.21 15.23 -25.67
CA GLY A 406 -3.16 14.15 -25.92
C GLY A 406 -4.50 14.33 -25.25
N SER A 407 -5.24 13.23 -25.13
CA SER A 407 -6.56 13.16 -24.49
C SER A 407 -6.69 12.07 -23.42
N CYS A 408 -5.58 11.41 -23.05
CA CYS A 408 -5.54 10.47 -21.92
C CYS A 408 -4.58 10.92 -20.84
N CYS A 409 -4.75 10.38 -19.63
CA CYS A 409 -3.86 10.64 -18.51
C CYS A 409 -2.56 9.85 -18.66
N VAL A 410 -1.42 10.48 -18.39
CA VAL A 410 -0.11 9.82 -18.39
C VAL A 410 0.67 10.23 -17.15
N PHE A 411 1.40 9.28 -16.61
CA PHE A 411 2.30 9.48 -15.48
C PHE A 411 3.73 9.37 -15.99
N THR A 412 4.62 10.22 -15.51
CA THR A 412 6.05 10.19 -15.83
C THR A 412 6.84 10.17 -14.55
N ARG A 413 7.76 9.24 -14.43
CA ARG A 413 8.60 8.99 -13.27
C ARG A 413 10.06 9.08 -13.70
N VAL A 414 10.88 9.77 -12.94
CA VAL A 414 12.33 9.86 -13.16
C VAL A 414 13.02 9.43 -11.89
N GLY A 415 13.86 8.41 -11.95
CA GLY A 415 14.56 7.92 -10.77
C GLY A 415 15.92 7.33 -11.03
N SER A 416 16.67 7.15 -9.95
CA SER A 416 18.05 6.69 -10.00
C SER A 416 18.27 5.54 -9.02
N HIS A 417 18.81 4.42 -9.49
CA HIS A 417 19.07 3.26 -8.65
C HIS A 417 20.32 3.49 -7.78
N ARG A 418 20.11 3.59 -6.47
CA ARG A 418 21.18 3.50 -5.47
C ARG A 418 20.89 2.35 -4.51
N PRO A 419 21.80 1.39 -4.30
CA PRO A 419 21.74 0.53 -3.13
C PRO A 419 22.00 1.39 -1.89
N CYS A 420 21.11 1.34 -0.89
CA CYS A 420 21.28 2.04 0.38
C CYS A 420 21.77 1.07 1.46
N CYS A 421 22.54 1.59 2.42
CA CYS A 421 23.17 0.86 3.53
C CYS A 421 22.65 1.28 4.93
N ASP A 422 21.57 2.06 5.05
CA ASP A 422 21.05 2.46 6.36
C ASP A 422 19.92 1.54 6.82
N ASN A 423 20.29 0.47 7.53
CA ASN A 423 19.34 -0.41 8.21
C ASN A 423 19.31 -0.06 9.71
N PRO A 424 18.11 0.10 10.33
CA PRO A 424 17.96 0.27 11.80
C PRO A 424 18.26 -1.03 12.59
N LEU A 425 18.88 -2.00 11.93
CA LEU A 425 19.32 -3.27 12.45
C LEU A 425 20.83 -3.32 12.29
N LEU A 426 21.54 -3.29 13.41
CA LEU A 426 22.96 -3.61 13.44
C LEU A 426 23.08 -5.13 13.44
N ILE A 427 23.70 -5.68 12.40
CA ILE A 427 24.05 -7.10 12.34
C ILE A 427 25.52 -7.20 12.73
N ALA A 428 25.79 -7.70 13.93
CA ALA A 428 27.15 -8.03 14.34
C ALA A 428 27.49 -9.45 13.86
N PHE A 429 28.62 -9.57 13.17
CA PHE A 429 29.23 -10.84 12.81
C PHE A 429 30.29 -11.17 13.87
N SER A 430 30.20 -12.34 14.48
CA SER A 430 31.34 -12.87 15.23
C SER A 430 32.22 -13.72 14.32
N ASN A 431 33.54 -13.67 14.54
CA ASN A 431 34.51 -14.33 13.68
C ASN A 431 34.19 -15.82 13.49
N PRO A 432 34.23 -16.34 12.25
CA PRO A 432 33.98 -17.74 11.99
C PRO A 432 35.05 -18.58 12.68
N LYS A 433 34.62 -19.55 13.50
CA LYS A 433 35.51 -20.64 13.91
C LYS A 433 35.69 -21.55 12.70
N LEU A 434 36.84 -21.45 12.03
CA LEU A 434 37.20 -22.37 10.96
C LEU A 434 37.56 -23.72 11.57
N SER A 435 36.85 -24.75 11.13
CA SER A 435 37.38 -26.12 11.10
C SER A 435 37.57 -26.52 9.63
N ILE A 436 38.39 -27.54 9.36
CA ILE A 436 38.97 -27.88 8.06
C ILE A 436 37.94 -28.03 6.89
N ALA A 437 36.63 -28.15 7.18
CA ALA A 437 35.57 -28.16 6.15
C ALA A 437 34.25 -27.46 6.56
N THR A 438 34.19 -26.76 7.70
CA THR A 438 32.92 -26.23 8.24
C THR A 438 33.09 -24.81 8.74
N LEU A 439 32.22 -23.91 8.27
CA LEU A 439 32.16 -22.50 8.65
C LEU A 439 30.97 -22.27 9.60
N PHE A 440 31.24 -21.86 10.83
CA PHE A 440 30.18 -21.44 11.77
C PHE A 440 29.96 -19.94 11.66
N LEU A 441 28.73 -19.54 11.29
CA LEU A 441 28.29 -18.14 11.28
C LEU A 441 27.31 -17.91 12.43
N ILE A 442 27.55 -16.89 13.24
CA ILE A 442 26.64 -16.44 14.30
C ILE A 442 26.18 -15.04 13.95
N PHE A 443 24.87 -14.88 13.82
CA PHE A 443 24.21 -13.62 13.53
C PHE A 443 23.60 -13.07 14.81
N SER A 444 24.01 -11.86 15.21
CA SER A 444 23.44 -11.16 16.36
C SER A 444 22.79 -9.85 15.90
N PRO A 445 21.51 -9.89 15.47
CA PRO A 445 20.79 -8.67 15.10
C PRO A 445 20.45 -7.85 16.35
N ARG A 446 20.72 -6.54 16.31
CA ARG A 446 20.33 -5.59 17.36
C ARG A 446 19.50 -4.48 16.76
N TYR A 447 18.32 -4.24 17.33
CA TYR A 447 17.45 -3.14 16.96
C TYR A 447 17.97 -1.83 17.57
N THR A 448 18.19 -0.81 16.74
CA THR A 448 18.60 0.54 17.16
C THR A 448 17.55 1.60 16.83
N GLY A 449 16.32 1.18 16.54
CA GLY A 449 15.23 2.10 16.22
C GLY A 449 14.71 2.84 17.46
N LYS A 450 13.76 3.75 17.22
CA LYS A 450 13.24 4.67 18.25
C LYS A 450 12.26 4.03 19.25
N ARG A 451 11.83 2.79 19.01
CA ARG A 451 10.94 2.04 19.90
C ARG A 451 11.76 1.30 20.95
N SER A 452 11.16 1.01 22.11
CA SER A 452 11.81 0.24 23.17
C SER A 452 12.12 -1.21 22.76
N ILE A 453 11.30 -1.80 21.88
CA ILE A 453 11.47 -3.14 21.33
C ILE A 453 11.16 -3.16 19.83
N SER A 454 11.80 -4.05 19.08
CA SER A 454 11.36 -4.40 17.72
C SER A 454 10.17 -5.34 17.80
N ASN A 455 9.32 -5.33 16.77
CA ASN A 455 8.26 -6.34 16.61
C ASN A 455 8.89 -7.60 15.99
N MET A 456 8.25 -8.20 14.99
CA MET A 456 8.85 -9.30 14.22
C MET A 456 10.04 -8.82 13.38
N VAL A 457 11.13 -9.60 13.42
CA VAL A 457 12.32 -9.43 12.58
C VAL A 457 12.52 -10.70 11.77
N ILE A 458 12.52 -10.58 10.45
CA ILE A 458 12.89 -11.66 9.55
C ILE A 458 14.38 -11.53 9.23
N VAL A 459 15.13 -12.60 9.48
CA VAL A 459 16.56 -12.66 9.13
C VAL A 459 16.69 -13.59 7.93
N GLU A 460 16.90 -13.01 6.75
CA GLU A 460 17.19 -13.75 5.54
C GLU A 460 18.71 -13.82 5.34
N VAL A 461 19.25 -15.04 5.27
CA VAL A 461 20.68 -15.27 5.07
C VAL A 461 20.88 -15.96 3.73
N SER A 462 21.37 -15.21 2.74
CA SER A 462 21.85 -15.79 1.48
C SER A 462 23.23 -16.41 1.69
N LEU A 463 23.39 -17.69 1.30
CA LEU A 463 24.67 -18.38 1.38
C LEU A 463 25.59 -17.95 0.23
N LEU A 464 26.90 -18.00 0.48
CA LEU A 464 27.89 -17.83 -0.57
C LEU A 464 27.84 -19.01 -1.55
N SER A 465 28.13 -18.75 -2.82
CA SER A 465 28.20 -19.79 -3.85
C SER A 465 29.15 -20.92 -3.44
N GLY A 466 28.67 -22.17 -3.51
CA GLY A 466 29.44 -23.36 -3.14
C GLY A 466 29.30 -23.81 -1.68
N PHE A 467 28.55 -23.09 -0.84
CA PHE A 467 28.25 -23.49 0.53
C PHE A 467 26.82 -24.03 0.66
N ILE A 468 26.64 -25.07 1.48
CA ILE A 468 25.35 -25.63 1.86
C ILE A 468 25.21 -25.64 3.39
N LEU A 469 23.98 -25.57 3.89
CA LEU A 469 23.69 -25.76 5.32
C LEU A 469 24.02 -27.20 5.72
N ALA A 470 24.74 -27.36 6.84
CA ALA A 470 25.11 -28.67 7.34
C ALA A 470 23.85 -29.44 7.83
N PRO A 471 23.76 -30.76 7.61
CA PRO A 471 22.66 -31.56 8.15
C PRO A 471 22.56 -31.41 9.68
N GLY A 472 21.39 -31.01 10.19
CA GLY A 472 21.17 -30.79 11.63
C GLY A 472 21.53 -29.40 12.16
N SER A 473 22.03 -28.47 11.32
CA SER A 473 22.15 -27.07 11.72
C SER A 473 20.77 -26.41 11.78
N GLY A 474 20.16 -26.38 12.96
CA GLY A 474 18.98 -25.57 13.26
C GLY A 474 19.38 -24.17 13.74
N MET A 475 18.56 -23.15 13.43
CA MET A 475 18.69 -21.85 14.09
C MET A 475 18.34 -21.98 15.58
N SER A 476 19.35 -22.09 16.44
CA SER A 476 19.18 -22.01 17.89
C SER A 476 19.06 -20.53 18.29
N VAL A 477 17.85 -20.03 18.45
CA VAL A 477 17.61 -18.69 19.01
C VAL A 477 17.92 -18.75 20.51
N ARG A 478 19.03 -18.12 20.94
CA ARG A 478 19.33 -17.90 22.36
C ARG A 478 19.01 -16.46 22.71
N SER A 479 18.06 -16.24 23.62
CA SER A 479 17.86 -14.92 24.23
C SER A 479 19.06 -14.62 25.14
N LEU A 480 19.94 -13.71 24.71
CA LEU A 480 20.91 -13.11 25.62
C LEU A 480 20.17 -12.01 26.41
N GLU A 481 19.78 -12.33 27.64
CA GLU A 481 19.33 -11.31 28.59
C GLU A 481 20.45 -10.28 28.79
N SER A 482 20.01 -9.03 28.83
CA SER A 482 20.83 -7.82 28.91
C SER A 482 21.94 -7.90 29.94
N GLY A 483 23.18 -7.71 29.48
CA GLY A 483 24.33 -7.53 30.36
C GLY A 483 25.51 -6.95 29.61
N TRP A 484 25.38 -5.72 29.11
CA TRP A 484 26.48 -4.76 28.85
C TRP A 484 25.92 -3.34 28.83
#